data_AF-A0A842P4H7-F1
#
_entry.id   AF-A0A842P4H7-F1
#
_cell.length_a   1.000
_cell.length_b   1.000
_cell.length_c   1.000
_cell.angle_alpha   90.00
_cell.angle_beta   90.00
_cell.angle_gamma   90.00
#
_symmetry.space_group_name_H-M   'P 1'
#
loop_
_entity.id
_entity.type
_entity.pdbx_description
1 polymer ?
#
loop_
_entity_poly.entity_id
_entity_poly.type
_entity_poly.pdbx_seq_one_letter_code
_entity_poly.pdbx_strand_id
1 'polypeptide(L)'
;MQKITIVLASVLMLSFGASSAIAQDETPQPGWDFGWDEEYEEVSWLLDNGGGASVEFWIDNRDPLPLDLNIEWEADFGADLDLSESVNVGAQSNKSFTLEISNVTLLDYLANSTGNLRITATRASPIDGSDLTLDAKVLEGEFTIPRIANLDVELIFLGYPVSAGTTSQMEVVITNNGNMKDKVVSPTLVAQGCPQLSLSGLDDLENTVVDSVHDGTEINTVTAEVSLSPASSHPSKECTIELAIVSDGGGGTSITTQFVDIEAVSDSSGDGSSSSGGDGDNSSNPQNGGDSPGSFIDETMPASSLLATTLVIGLVAVLPRKKR
;
A
#
# COMPACT_ATOMS: atom_id res chain seq x y z
N MET A 1 5.39 -76.93 -77.55
CA MET A 1 3.95 -77.04 -77.89
C MET A 1 3.16 -76.28 -76.83
N GLN A 2 2.35 -75.33 -77.29
CA GLN A 2 1.15 -74.72 -76.70
C GLN A 2 0.44 -75.66 -75.68
N LYS A 3 -0.09 -75.25 -74.52
CA LYS A 3 -1.26 -74.36 -74.24
C LYS A 3 -1.27 -74.07 -72.71
N ILE A 4 -1.26 -72.84 -72.19
CA ILE A 4 -2.37 -71.90 -71.88
C ILE A 4 -3.61 -72.50 -71.19
N THR A 5 -3.79 -72.19 -69.90
CA THR A 5 -5.05 -71.87 -69.17
C THR A 5 -4.68 -71.44 -67.71
N ILE A 6 -4.58 -70.14 -67.39
CA ILE A 6 -5.57 -69.18 -66.83
C ILE A 6 -6.11 -69.48 -65.40
N VAL A 7 -5.49 -68.79 -64.42
CA VAL A 7 -6.01 -67.93 -63.31
C VAL A 7 -7.25 -68.34 -62.48
N LEU A 8 -7.10 -68.47 -61.15
CA LEU A 8 -7.77 -67.71 -60.06
C LEU A 8 -7.30 -68.26 -58.67
N ALA A 9 -6.41 -67.56 -57.97
CA ALA A 9 -6.68 -66.62 -56.87
C ALA A 9 -7.09 -67.27 -55.51
N SER A 10 -6.11 -67.46 -54.63
CA SER A 10 -6.29 -67.41 -53.16
C SER A 10 -4.94 -67.16 -52.48
N VAL A 11 -4.40 -65.96 -52.69
CA VAL A 11 -3.32 -65.44 -51.85
C VAL A 11 -3.97 -64.98 -50.55
N LEU A 12 -3.93 -65.88 -49.57
CA LEU A 12 -4.03 -65.57 -48.17
C LEU A 12 -2.74 -64.84 -47.78
N MET A 13 -2.84 -63.56 -47.41
CA MET A 13 -2.01 -62.86 -46.40
C MET A 13 -1.98 -61.34 -46.66
N LEU A 14 -2.25 -60.60 -45.58
CA LEU A 14 -1.90 -59.18 -45.35
C LEU A 14 -2.67 -58.13 -46.16
N SER A 15 -3.89 -57.83 -45.72
CA SER A 15 -4.42 -56.46 -45.84
C SER A 15 -5.47 -56.15 -44.76
N PHE A 16 -5.12 -55.18 -43.92
CA PHE A 16 -6.01 -54.21 -43.29
C PHE A 16 -7.20 -54.75 -42.45
N GLY A 17 -6.87 -55.31 -41.30
CA GLY A 17 -7.68 -55.11 -40.10
C GLY A 17 -7.25 -53.81 -39.42
N ALA A 18 -7.52 -52.66 -40.04
CA ALA A 18 -7.59 -51.43 -39.27
C ALA A 18 -8.83 -51.58 -38.39
N SER A 19 -8.65 -52.05 -37.17
CA SER A 19 -9.64 -51.84 -36.12
C SER A 19 -9.87 -50.34 -36.09
N SER A 20 -10.98 -49.90 -36.66
CA SER A 20 -11.53 -48.58 -36.36
C SER A 20 -11.76 -48.61 -34.86
N ALA A 21 -10.82 -48.06 -34.10
CA ALA A 21 -11.12 -47.54 -32.79
C ALA A 21 -12.16 -46.47 -33.06
N ILE A 22 -13.43 -46.87 -32.97
CA ILE A 22 -14.51 -45.92 -32.73
C ILE A 22 -14.08 -45.26 -31.43
N ALA A 23 -13.66 -44.00 -31.50
CA ALA A 23 -13.58 -43.15 -30.32
C ALA A 23 -14.91 -43.36 -29.60
N GLN A 24 -14.87 -44.00 -28.43
CA GLN A 24 -16.06 -44.07 -27.60
C GLN A 24 -16.38 -42.62 -27.30
N ASP A 25 -17.43 -42.12 -27.95
CA ASP A 25 -18.16 -40.95 -27.48
C ASP A 25 -18.39 -41.22 -26.00
N GLU A 26 -17.71 -40.46 -25.14
CA GLU A 26 -17.85 -40.57 -23.70
C GLU A 26 -19.31 -40.22 -23.40
N THR A 27 -20.19 -41.22 -23.38
CA THR A 27 -21.52 -41.07 -22.82
C THR A 27 -21.31 -40.49 -21.42
N PRO A 28 -21.85 -39.30 -21.09
CA PRO A 28 -21.58 -38.66 -19.81
C PRO A 28 -21.94 -39.64 -18.72
N GLN A 29 -20.92 -40.07 -17.96
CA GLN A 29 -21.15 -40.96 -16.82
C GLN A 29 -22.04 -40.22 -15.82
N PRO A 30 -23.06 -40.88 -15.25
CA PRO A 30 -23.85 -40.28 -14.19
C PRO A 30 -22.93 -39.88 -13.02
N GLY A 31 -23.25 -38.78 -12.38
CA GLY A 31 -22.47 -38.20 -11.28
C GLY A 31 -22.55 -36.68 -11.29
N TRP A 32 -21.65 -36.06 -10.53
CA TRP A 32 -21.50 -34.61 -10.50
C TRP A 32 -20.04 -34.23 -10.36
N ASP A 33 -19.70 -33.00 -10.73
CA ASP A 33 -18.41 -32.37 -10.43
C ASP A 33 -18.61 -30.96 -9.87
N PHE A 34 -17.57 -30.44 -9.23
CA PHE A 34 -17.39 -29.01 -9.09
C PHE A 34 -15.99 -28.65 -9.58
N GLY A 35 -15.78 -27.37 -9.89
CA GLY A 35 -14.47 -26.81 -10.17
C GLY A 35 -14.50 -25.29 -10.09
N TRP A 36 -13.32 -24.67 -10.08
CA TRP A 36 -13.22 -23.23 -10.32
C TRP A 36 -13.63 -22.91 -11.76
N ASP A 37 -14.17 -21.72 -12.00
CA ASP A 37 -14.27 -21.21 -13.36
C ASP A 37 -12.87 -21.09 -13.99
N GLU A 38 -12.77 -21.19 -15.31
CA GLU A 38 -11.50 -21.16 -16.05
C GLU A 38 -10.65 -19.92 -15.71
N GLU A 39 -11.28 -18.78 -15.39
CA GLU A 39 -10.58 -17.56 -14.97
C GLU A 39 -9.88 -17.70 -13.60
N TYR A 40 -10.33 -18.61 -12.76
CA TYR A 40 -9.83 -18.83 -11.39
C TYR A 40 -9.07 -20.15 -11.23
N GLU A 41 -8.79 -20.86 -12.33
CA GLU A 41 -7.93 -22.06 -12.31
C GLU A 41 -6.45 -21.72 -12.00
N GLU A 42 -6.03 -20.46 -12.16
CA GLU A 42 -4.69 -20.03 -11.74
C GLU A 42 -4.60 -19.83 -10.21
N VAL A 43 -3.48 -20.33 -9.66
CA VAL A 43 -3.38 -20.95 -8.33
C VAL A 43 -3.55 -19.99 -7.14
N SER A 44 -3.47 -18.67 -7.32
CA SER A 44 -3.66 -17.75 -6.19
C SER A 44 -4.29 -16.41 -6.54
N TRP A 45 -5.40 -16.07 -5.87
CA TRP A 45 -6.12 -14.81 -6.08
C TRP A 45 -5.57 -13.71 -5.19
N LEU A 46 -5.19 -12.57 -5.79
CA LEU A 46 -4.70 -11.42 -5.04
C LEU A 46 -5.87 -10.73 -4.32
N LEU A 47 -5.79 -10.59 -3.00
CA LEU A 47 -6.78 -9.81 -2.25
C LEU A 47 -6.65 -8.32 -2.59
N ASP A 48 -7.78 -7.61 -2.55
CA ASP A 48 -7.81 -6.16 -2.63
C ASP A 48 -7.26 -5.50 -1.35
N ASN A 49 -7.11 -4.18 -1.36
CA ASN A 49 -6.62 -3.42 -0.20
C ASN A 49 -7.58 -3.40 0.99
N GLY A 50 -8.81 -3.90 0.84
CA GLY A 50 -9.79 -4.10 1.90
C GLY A 50 -9.76 -5.51 2.51
N GLY A 51 -8.92 -6.40 2.00
CA GLY A 51 -8.80 -7.78 2.49
C GLY A 51 -9.86 -8.71 1.91
N GLY A 52 -10.37 -8.42 0.71
CA GLY A 52 -11.37 -9.25 0.04
C GLY A 52 -11.01 -9.65 -1.38
N ALA A 53 -11.74 -10.65 -1.90
CA ALA A 53 -11.68 -11.09 -3.29
C ALA A 53 -13.00 -11.79 -3.66
N SER A 54 -13.35 -11.75 -4.94
CA SER A 54 -14.55 -12.41 -5.48
C SER A 54 -14.12 -13.42 -6.54
N VAL A 55 -14.54 -14.66 -6.40
CA VAL A 55 -14.19 -15.76 -7.32
C VAL A 55 -15.42 -16.59 -7.65
N GLU A 56 -15.41 -17.28 -8.79
CA GLU A 56 -16.54 -18.10 -9.23
C GLU A 56 -16.14 -19.58 -9.32
N PHE A 57 -17.02 -20.44 -8.83
CA PHE A 57 -16.93 -21.88 -9.03
C PHE A 57 -18.25 -22.41 -9.57
N TRP A 58 -18.19 -23.55 -10.25
CA TRP A 58 -19.35 -24.21 -10.83
C TRP A 58 -19.59 -25.58 -10.22
N ILE A 59 -20.84 -26.02 -10.28
CA ILE A 59 -21.26 -27.38 -9.96
C ILE A 59 -22.03 -27.93 -11.15
N ASP A 60 -21.54 -29.02 -11.72
CA ASP A 60 -22.16 -29.72 -12.85
C ASP A 60 -22.82 -31.00 -12.38
N ASN A 61 -24.15 -31.05 -12.45
CA ASN A 61 -24.94 -32.22 -12.11
C ASN A 61 -25.32 -33.01 -13.36
N ARG A 62 -24.64 -34.14 -13.58
CA ARG A 62 -24.91 -35.12 -14.65
C ARG A 62 -25.81 -36.25 -14.17
N ASP A 63 -26.40 -36.17 -12.98
CA ASP A 63 -27.43 -37.10 -12.51
C ASP A 63 -28.80 -36.77 -13.13
N PRO A 64 -29.66 -37.79 -13.35
CA PRO A 64 -31.03 -37.57 -13.84
C PRO A 64 -31.97 -37.00 -12.77
N LEU A 65 -31.50 -36.86 -11.53
CA LEU A 65 -32.22 -36.30 -10.39
C LEU A 65 -31.55 -35.00 -9.92
N PRO A 66 -32.30 -34.09 -9.25
CA PRO A 66 -31.72 -32.95 -8.58
C PRO A 66 -30.67 -33.37 -7.54
N LEU A 67 -29.64 -32.56 -7.40
CA LEU A 67 -28.53 -32.75 -6.48
C LEU A 67 -28.64 -31.72 -5.35
N ASP A 68 -28.85 -32.21 -4.13
CA ASP A 68 -28.76 -31.42 -2.91
C ASP A 68 -27.39 -31.65 -2.25
N LEU A 69 -26.68 -30.56 -1.97
CA LEU A 69 -25.34 -30.57 -1.38
C LEU A 69 -25.34 -29.77 -0.07
N ASN A 70 -24.65 -30.31 0.94
CA ASN A 70 -24.21 -29.60 2.12
C ASN A 70 -22.79 -29.09 1.90
N ILE A 71 -22.53 -27.81 2.15
CA ILE A 71 -21.26 -27.13 1.88
C ILE A 71 -20.63 -26.75 3.21
N GLU A 72 -19.38 -27.15 3.40
CA GLU A 72 -18.52 -26.77 4.52
C GLU A 72 -17.24 -26.13 3.97
N TRP A 73 -16.64 -25.19 4.71
CA TRP A 73 -15.45 -24.51 4.24
C TRP A 73 -14.47 -24.16 5.35
N GLU A 74 -13.20 -24.03 4.96
CA GLU A 74 -12.10 -23.61 5.81
C GLU A 74 -11.25 -22.62 5.01
N ALA A 75 -10.79 -21.55 5.65
CA ALA A 75 -9.94 -20.55 5.04
C ALA A 75 -8.87 -20.06 6.03
N ASP A 76 -7.67 -19.81 5.51
CA ASP A 76 -6.57 -19.25 6.28
C ASP A 76 -6.78 -17.76 6.61
N PHE A 77 -5.87 -17.20 7.40
CA PHE A 77 -5.82 -15.78 7.78
C PHE A 77 -7.07 -15.22 8.48
N GLY A 78 -7.96 -16.11 8.94
CA GLY A 78 -9.24 -15.71 9.54
C GLY A 78 -10.24 -15.17 8.53
N ALA A 79 -10.08 -15.52 7.25
CA ALA A 79 -10.97 -15.09 6.19
C ALA A 79 -12.39 -15.65 6.39
N ASP A 80 -13.39 -14.79 6.18
CA ASP A 80 -14.79 -15.18 6.10
C ASP A 80 -15.21 -15.39 4.64
N LEU A 81 -16.04 -16.41 4.41
CA LEU A 81 -16.60 -16.73 3.11
C LEU A 81 -18.12 -16.54 3.10
N ASP A 82 -18.63 -15.77 2.14
CA ASP A 82 -20.07 -15.66 1.91
C ASP A 82 -20.56 -16.81 1.01
N LEU A 83 -20.82 -17.97 1.62
CA LEU A 83 -21.39 -19.15 0.95
C LEU A 83 -22.63 -19.66 1.67
N SER A 84 -23.55 -20.24 0.89
CA SER A 84 -24.68 -20.96 1.45
C SER A 84 -24.27 -22.37 1.88
N GLU A 85 -24.61 -22.75 3.12
CA GLU A 85 -24.36 -24.10 3.67
C GLU A 85 -25.10 -25.22 2.93
N SER A 86 -26.14 -24.88 2.15
CA SER A 86 -26.88 -25.85 1.36
C SER A 86 -27.18 -25.34 -0.03
N VAL A 87 -26.98 -26.18 -1.04
CA VAL A 87 -27.17 -25.84 -2.45
C VAL A 87 -27.98 -26.92 -3.15
N ASN A 88 -28.94 -26.49 -3.98
CA ASN A 88 -29.66 -27.36 -4.91
C ASN A 88 -29.25 -27.05 -6.35
N VAL A 89 -28.88 -28.10 -7.09
CA VAL A 89 -28.57 -28.06 -8.53
C VAL A 89 -29.57 -28.97 -9.25
N GLY A 90 -30.20 -28.45 -10.29
CA GLY A 90 -31.19 -29.20 -11.06
C GLY A 90 -30.60 -30.46 -11.72
N ALA A 91 -31.46 -31.41 -12.08
CA ALA A 91 -31.04 -32.58 -12.86
C ALA A 91 -30.46 -32.17 -14.22
N GLN A 92 -29.39 -32.82 -14.67
CA GLN A 92 -28.72 -32.55 -15.96
C GLN A 92 -28.43 -31.05 -16.17
N SER A 93 -27.90 -30.38 -15.14
CA SER A 93 -27.67 -28.92 -15.19
C SER A 93 -26.38 -28.51 -14.51
N ASN A 94 -25.82 -27.40 -14.98
CA ASN A 94 -24.68 -26.72 -14.38
C ASN A 94 -25.16 -25.42 -13.73
N LYS A 95 -24.58 -25.09 -12.57
CA LYS A 95 -24.82 -23.83 -11.87
C LYS A 95 -23.52 -23.25 -11.32
N SER A 96 -23.29 -21.96 -11.57
CA SER A 96 -22.18 -21.19 -11.00
C SER A 96 -22.57 -20.48 -9.70
N PHE A 97 -21.58 -20.23 -8.86
CA PHE A 97 -21.68 -19.57 -7.56
C PHE A 97 -20.52 -18.58 -7.40
N THR A 98 -20.85 -17.36 -7.00
CA THR A 98 -19.87 -16.38 -6.57
C THR A 98 -19.53 -16.61 -5.11
N LEU A 99 -18.24 -16.73 -4.83
CA LEU A 99 -17.66 -16.77 -3.50
C LEU A 99 -17.02 -15.41 -3.21
N GLU A 100 -17.45 -14.77 -2.12
CA GLU A 100 -16.81 -13.56 -1.60
C GLU A 100 -15.94 -13.90 -0.39
N ILE A 101 -14.66 -13.56 -0.47
CA ILE A 101 -13.67 -13.64 0.60
C ILE A 101 -13.63 -12.27 1.29
N SER A 102 -13.63 -12.24 2.62
CA SER A 102 -13.58 -11.00 3.40
C SER A 102 -12.93 -11.18 4.78
N ASN A 103 -12.86 -10.10 5.57
CA ASN A 103 -12.37 -10.09 6.95
C ASN A 103 -10.89 -10.47 7.14
N VAL A 104 -10.06 -10.31 6.10
CA VAL A 104 -8.60 -10.50 6.21
C VAL A 104 -7.92 -9.20 6.63
N THR A 105 -7.29 -9.19 7.80
CA THR A 105 -6.50 -8.03 8.26
C THR A 105 -5.12 -8.04 7.60
N LEU A 106 -5.00 -7.37 6.44
CA LEU A 106 -3.82 -7.43 5.57
C LEU A 106 -2.50 -7.02 6.25
N LEU A 107 -2.56 -6.06 7.17
CA LEU A 107 -1.39 -5.55 7.88
C LEU A 107 -0.90 -6.48 8.98
N ASP A 108 -1.60 -7.59 9.27
CA ASP A 108 -1.15 -8.62 10.23
C ASP A 108 -0.29 -9.71 9.58
N TYR A 109 -0.12 -9.65 8.25
CA TYR A 109 0.58 -10.67 7.48
C TYR A 109 1.60 -10.04 6.54
N LEU A 110 2.73 -10.72 6.34
CA LEU A 110 3.74 -10.29 5.36
C LEU A 110 3.14 -10.26 3.95
N ALA A 111 3.51 -9.26 3.16
CA ALA A 111 3.09 -9.19 1.77
C ALA A 111 3.49 -10.44 0.98
N ASN A 112 2.62 -10.84 0.05
CA ASN A 112 2.73 -12.07 -0.74
C ASN A 112 2.65 -13.38 0.07
N SER A 113 2.23 -13.32 1.34
CA SER A 113 1.85 -14.55 2.06
C SER A 113 0.63 -15.15 1.39
N THR A 114 0.66 -16.48 1.22
CA THR A 114 -0.42 -17.23 0.57
C THR A 114 -1.19 -18.00 1.63
N GLY A 115 -2.52 -17.91 1.56
CA GLY A 115 -3.48 -18.60 2.41
C GLY A 115 -4.28 -19.59 1.59
N ASN A 116 -4.62 -20.72 2.19
CA ASN A 116 -5.40 -21.77 1.57
C ASN A 116 -6.88 -21.56 1.83
N LEU A 117 -7.67 -22.01 0.86
CA LEU A 117 -9.10 -22.09 0.90
C LEU A 117 -9.51 -23.52 0.56
N ARG A 118 -10.42 -24.08 1.34
CA ARG A 118 -10.98 -25.41 1.08
C ARG A 118 -12.49 -25.39 1.20
N ILE A 119 -13.18 -25.87 0.16
CA ILE A 119 -14.63 -26.09 0.15
C ILE A 119 -14.89 -27.59 0.06
N THR A 120 -15.68 -28.14 0.98
CA THR A 120 -16.11 -29.53 0.99
C THR A 120 -17.60 -29.58 0.69
N ALA A 121 -17.97 -30.19 -0.43
CA ALA A 121 -19.36 -30.40 -0.81
C ALA A 121 -19.74 -31.87 -0.63
N THR A 122 -20.78 -32.13 0.16
CA THR A 122 -21.25 -33.50 0.47
C THR A 122 -22.71 -33.65 0.06
N ARG A 123 -23.05 -34.72 -0.65
CA ARG A 123 -24.44 -35.01 -1.02
C ARG A 123 -25.32 -35.13 0.23
N ALA A 124 -26.47 -34.45 0.24
CA ALA A 124 -27.37 -34.41 1.40
C ALA A 124 -28.31 -35.62 1.48
N SER A 125 -28.52 -36.38 0.40
CA SER A 125 -29.39 -37.56 0.38
C SER A 125 -28.92 -38.62 -0.63
N PRO A 126 -29.05 -39.93 -0.33
CA PRO A 126 -28.71 -41.00 -1.27
C PRO A 126 -29.57 -40.95 -2.54
N ILE A 127 -28.99 -41.37 -3.66
CA ILE A 127 -29.76 -41.65 -4.87
C ILE A 127 -30.59 -42.92 -4.59
N ASP A 128 -31.91 -42.81 -4.74
CA ASP A 128 -32.84 -43.95 -4.82
C ASP A 128 -32.99 -44.83 -3.57
N GLY A 129 -33.23 -44.23 -2.40
CA GLY A 129 -33.68 -44.95 -1.19
C GLY A 129 -32.78 -46.09 -0.71
N SER A 130 -31.56 -46.15 -1.25
CA SER A 130 -30.53 -47.14 -0.98
C SER A 130 -29.69 -46.71 0.21
N ASP A 131 -29.10 -47.69 0.90
CA ASP A 131 -28.29 -47.47 2.10
C ASP A 131 -26.90 -46.93 1.68
N LEU A 132 -26.88 -45.62 1.41
CA LEU A 132 -25.74 -44.70 1.35
C LEU A 132 -24.81 -44.80 0.13
N THR A 133 -24.97 -43.85 -0.80
CA THR A 133 -23.80 -43.21 -1.44
C THR A 133 -23.87 -41.71 -1.18
N LEU A 134 -23.40 -41.31 0.01
CA LEU A 134 -23.02 -39.93 0.29
C LEU A 134 -21.62 -39.76 -0.27
N ASP A 135 -21.50 -39.11 -1.40
CA ASP A 135 -20.21 -38.74 -1.97
C ASP A 135 -19.87 -37.30 -1.59
N ALA A 136 -18.60 -37.11 -1.23
CA ALA A 136 -18.03 -35.83 -0.90
C ALA A 136 -16.89 -35.52 -1.87
N LYS A 137 -16.79 -34.27 -2.29
CA LYS A 137 -15.68 -33.77 -3.08
C LYS A 137 -15.09 -32.52 -2.40
N VAL A 138 -13.80 -32.27 -2.62
CA VAL A 138 -13.08 -31.11 -2.07
C VAL A 138 -12.52 -30.20 -3.17
N LEU A 139 -12.83 -28.91 -3.10
CA LEU A 139 -12.29 -27.86 -3.95
C LEU A 139 -11.26 -27.08 -3.15
N GLU A 140 -10.05 -26.94 -3.69
CA GLU A 140 -8.96 -26.21 -3.05
C GLU A 140 -8.61 -24.99 -3.90
N GLY A 141 -8.33 -23.87 -3.25
CA GLY A 141 -7.83 -22.65 -3.88
C GLY A 141 -6.87 -21.93 -2.95
N GLU A 142 -6.15 -20.94 -3.46
CA GLU A 142 -5.28 -20.11 -2.65
C GLU A 142 -5.56 -18.63 -2.90
N PHE A 143 -5.23 -17.80 -1.93
CA PHE A 143 -5.28 -16.35 -2.06
C PHE A 143 -4.03 -15.71 -1.46
N THR A 144 -3.65 -14.55 -1.97
CA THR A 144 -2.38 -13.90 -1.63
C THR A 144 -2.61 -12.51 -1.04
N ILE A 145 -1.92 -12.23 0.05
CA ILE A 145 -1.90 -10.93 0.71
C ILE A 145 -1.20 -9.89 -0.19
N PRO A 146 -1.83 -8.74 -0.51
CA PRO A 146 -1.24 -7.72 -1.36
C PRO A 146 -0.09 -6.99 -0.66
N ARG A 147 0.68 -6.28 -1.49
CA ARG A 147 1.77 -5.42 -1.05
C ARG A 147 1.23 -4.06 -0.64
N ILE A 148 1.40 -3.71 0.63
CA ILE A 148 1.03 -2.41 1.19
C ILE A 148 2.30 -1.74 1.69
N ALA A 149 2.69 -0.67 1.01
CA ALA A 149 3.81 0.18 1.39
C ALA A 149 3.28 1.45 2.09
N ASN A 150 3.79 1.74 3.28
CA ASN A 150 3.37 2.88 4.08
C ASN A 150 4.51 3.32 5.00
N LEU A 151 5.38 4.19 4.49
CA LEU A 151 6.39 4.86 5.30
C LEU A 151 5.83 6.15 5.89
N ASP A 152 6.05 6.32 7.17
CA ASP A 152 5.78 7.54 7.92
C ASP A 152 7.09 8.13 8.45
N VAL A 153 7.12 9.46 8.60
CA VAL A 153 8.30 10.17 9.10
C VAL A 153 7.90 11.16 10.19
N GLU A 154 8.72 11.23 11.23
CA GLU A 154 8.55 12.15 12.34
C GLU A 154 9.87 12.90 12.61
N LEU A 155 9.77 14.23 12.76
CA LEU A 155 10.86 15.07 13.24
C LEU A 155 10.68 15.26 14.75
N ILE A 156 11.66 14.84 15.54
CA ILE A 156 11.57 14.92 17.00
C ILE A 156 11.92 16.34 17.47
N PHE A 157 11.08 16.89 18.35
CA PHE A 157 11.31 18.21 18.93
C PHE A 157 12.59 18.25 19.77
N LEU A 158 13.47 19.23 19.48
CA LEU A 158 14.74 19.40 20.18
C LEU A 158 14.59 19.68 21.69
N GLY A 159 13.52 20.34 22.11
CA GLY A 159 13.32 20.70 23.53
C GLY A 159 14.10 21.92 24.01
N TYR A 160 14.94 22.52 23.17
CA TYR A 160 15.75 23.69 23.50
C TYR A 160 15.98 24.60 22.28
N PRO A 161 16.20 25.91 22.48
CA PRO A 161 16.53 26.83 21.40
C PRO A 161 17.96 26.60 20.87
N VAL A 162 18.16 26.81 19.57
CA VAL A 162 19.45 26.68 18.90
C VAL A 162 20.12 28.04 18.82
N SER A 163 21.33 28.19 19.37
CA SER A 163 22.07 29.46 19.27
C SER A 163 22.61 29.69 17.87
N ALA A 164 22.51 30.92 17.38
CA ALA A 164 23.08 31.34 16.09
C ALA A 164 24.59 31.04 16.03
N GLY A 165 25.06 30.52 14.89
CA GLY A 165 26.47 30.13 14.69
C GLY A 165 26.86 28.79 15.31
N THR A 166 25.92 28.05 15.89
CA THR A 166 26.14 26.67 16.38
C THR A 166 25.44 25.66 15.46
N THR A 167 25.76 24.38 15.64
CA THR A 167 25.07 23.27 14.96
C THR A 167 24.35 22.42 16.00
N SER A 168 23.10 22.09 15.74
CA SER A 168 22.30 21.14 16.53
C SER A 168 21.82 20.00 15.65
N GLN A 169 21.65 18.81 16.24
CA GLN A 169 21.13 17.63 15.55
C GLN A 169 19.69 17.39 15.97
N MET A 170 18.81 17.21 15.02
CA MET A 170 17.41 16.85 15.24
C MET A 170 17.21 15.40 14.81
N GLU A 171 16.58 14.62 15.68
CA GLU A 171 16.30 13.22 15.44
C GLU A 171 15.13 13.09 14.44
N VAL A 172 15.27 12.14 13.52
CA VAL A 172 14.26 11.76 12.54
C VAL A 172 13.91 10.31 12.78
N VAL A 173 12.64 10.01 12.99
CA VAL A 173 12.14 8.64 13.12
C VAL A 173 11.36 8.30 11.87
N ILE A 174 11.78 7.25 11.16
CA ILE A 174 11.07 6.70 10.02
C ILE A 174 10.40 5.41 10.49
N THR A 175 9.09 5.31 10.29
CA THR A 175 8.28 4.15 10.70
C THR A 175 7.66 3.50 9.47
N ASN A 176 7.82 2.18 9.31
CA ASN A 176 7.12 1.42 8.28
C ASN A 176 5.85 0.79 8.85
N ASN A 177 4.71 1.38 8.49
CA ASN A 177 3.36 0.91 8.83
C ASN A 177 2.78 -0.02 7.75
N GLY A 178 3.57 -0.36 6.73
CA GLY A 178 3.21 -1.30 5.68
C GLY A 178 3.48 -2.75 6.09
N ASN A 179 3.08 -3.68 5.21
CA ASN A 179 3.28 -5.11 5.41
C ASN A 179 4.48 -5.69 4.64
N MET A 180 5.34 -4.82 4.11
CA MET A 180 6.57 -5.20 3.42
C MET A 180 7.69 -4.23 3.76
N LYS A 181 8.93 -4.71 3.69
CA LYS A 181 10.13 -3.86 3.72
C LYS A 181 10.02 -2.76 2.66
N ASP A 182 10.34 -1.53 3.06
CA ASP A 182 10.27 -0.35 2.20
C ASP A 182 11.53 0.51 2.36
N LYS A 183 11.72 1.48 1.47
CA LYS A 183 12.92 2.30 1.39
C LYS A 183 12.58 3.75 1.06
N VAL A 184 13.35 4.67 1.63
CA VAL A 184 13.29 6.10 1.29
C VAL A 184 14.03 6.38 -0.03
N VAL A 185 13.37 7.04 -0.98
CA VAL A 185 13.94 7.36 -2.31
C VAL A 185 14.37 8.81 -2.45
N SER A 186 13.55 9.74 -1.97
CA SER A 186 13.78 11.17 -2.18
C SER A 186 13.40 11.96 -0.93
N PRO A 187 14.30 12.09 0.04
CA PRO A 187 14.07 12.94 1.19
C PRO A 187 14.29 14.41 0.81
N THR A 188 13.41 15.29 1.27
CA THR A 188 13.48 16.74 1.05
C THR A 188 13.29 17.45 2.38
N LEU A 189 14.22 18.36 2.71
CA LEU A 189 14.19 19.12 3.96
C LEU A 189 14.18 20.61 3.65
N VAL A 190 13.21 21.33 4.21
CA VAL A 190 12.98 22.75 3.94
C VAL A 190 12.82 23.51 5.26
N ALA A 191 13.46 24.66 5.37
CA ALA A 191 13.25 25.60 6.46
C ALA A 191 12.44 26.81 5.97
N GLN A 192 11.26 27.02 6.54
CA GLN A 192 10.43 28.17 6.29
C GLN A 192 10.71 29.27 7.32
N GLY A 193 10.71 30.52 6.87
CA GLY A 193 10.93 31.68 7.73
C GLY A 193 12.39 31.99 8.08
N CYS A 194 13.33 31.10 7.76
CA CYS A 194 14.75 31.21 8.15
C CYS A 194 15.70 30.95 6.97
N PRO A 195 15.86 31.93 6.05
CA PRO A 195 16.66 31.76 4.84
C PRO A 195 18.17 31.63 5.08
N GLN A 196 18.64 31.93 6.30
CA GLN A 196 20.04 31.81 6.71
C GLN A 196 20.29 30.53 7.54
N LEU A 197 19.32 29.60 7.57
CA LEU A 197 19.46 28.30 8.20
C LEU A 197 19.96 27.28 7.17
N SER A 198 21.11 26.66 7.44
CA SER A 198 21.61 25.55 6.65
C SER A 198 21.12 24.23 7.24
N LEU A 199 20.66 23.32 6.38
CA LEU A 199 20.15 22.00 6.70
C LEU A 199 21.00 20.95 5.98
N SER A 200 21.36 19.86 6.67
CA SER A 200 22.12 18.74 6.10
C SER A 200 21.75 17.41 6.79
N GLY A 201 22.23 16.27 6.27
CA GLY A 201 21.89 14.93 6.78
C GLY A 201 20.84 14.18 5.94
N LEU A 202 20.44 14.73 4.79
CA LEU A 202 19.51 14.04 3.87
C LEU A 202 20.11 12.78 3.24
N ASP A 203 21.44 12.76 3.06
CA ASP A 203 22.14 11.61 2.48
C ASP A 203 22.03 10.35 3.38
N ASP A 204 21.91 10.56 4.69
CA ASP A 204 21.73 9.47 5.66
C ASP A 204 20.30 8.91 5.61
N LEU A 205 19.32 9.73 5.20
CA LEU A 205 17.93 9.31 5.00
C LEU A 205 17.72 8.61 3.66
N GLU A 206 18.44 9.03 2.62
CA GLU A 206 18.31 8.45 1.28
C GLU A 206 18.73 6.97 1.28
N ASN A 207 17.93 6.13 0.64
CA ASN A 207 18.11 4.68 0.60
C ASN A 207 18.06 4.00 1.97
N THR A 208 17.62 4.67 3.03
CA THR A 208 17.32 4.02 4.30
C THR A 208 16.19 3.01 4.10
N VAL A 209 16.48 1.76 4.44
CA VAL A 209 15.55 0.64 4.36
C VAL A 209 14.93 0.42 5.73
N VAL A 210 13.61 0.30 5.78
CA VAL A 210 12.86 0.06 7.01
C VAL A 210 12.06 -1.22 6.85
N ASP A 211 12.32 -2.19 7.72
CA ASP A 211 11.64 -3.48 7.75
C ASP A 211 10.16 -3.31 8.14
N SER A 212 9.29 -4.22 7.68
CA SER A 212 7.97 -4.35 8.31
C SER A 212 8.09 -5.20 9.57
N VAL A 213 7.14 -5.07 10.49
CA VAL A 213 7.07 -5.91 11.71
C VAL A 213 7.00 -7.41 11.41
N HIS A 214 6.64 -7.77 10.16
CA HIS A 214 6.48 -9.15 9.69
C HIS A 214 7.72 -9.72 8.99
N ASP A 215 8.76 -8.92 8.74
CA ASP A 215 10.00 -9.36 8.07
C ASP A 215 10.99 -10.05 9.04
N GLY A 216 10.49 -10.54 10.18
CA GLY A 216 11.29 -11.16 11.26
C GLY A 216 12.02 -10.16 12.16
N THR A 217 12.06 -8.88 11.77
CA THR A 217 12.50 -7.75 12.57
C THR A 217 11.25 -7.13 13.20
N GLU A 218 10.94 -7.47 14.46
CA GLU A 218 9.78 -6.89 15.18
C GLU A 218 9.86 -5.35 15.31
N ILE A 219 10.97 -4.75 14.88
CA ILE A 219 11.23 -3.32 14.86
C ILE A 219 11.01 -2.81 13.43
N ASN A 220 10.00 -1.96 13.27
CA ASN A 220 9.64 -1.30 12.01
C ASN A 220 10.04 0.18 11.98
N THR A 221 11.01 0.58 12.80
CA THR A 221 11.45 1.96 12.96
C THR A 221 12.95 2.09 12.75
N VAL A 222 13.37 3.14 12.04
CA VAL A 222 14.77 3.53 11.92
C VAL A 222 14.93 4.99 12.33
N THR A 223 15.95 5.27 13.14
CA THR A 223 16.31 6.63 13.55
C THR A 223 17.47 7.13 12.69
N ALA A 224 17.38 8.38 12.26
CA ALA A 224 18.44 9.15 11.62
C ALA A 224 18.56 10.55 12.26
N GLU A 225 19.56 11.32 11.86
CA GLU A 225 19.77 12.68 12.37
C GLU A 225 19.89 13.67 11.21
N VAL A 226 19.27 14.84 11.36
CA VAL A 226 19.46 15.98 10.46
C VAL A 226 20.09 17.14 11.23
N SER A 227 21.03 17.84 10.60
CA SER A 227 21.75 18.95 11.23
C SER A 227 21.15 20.30 10.87
N LEU A 228 21.00 21.15 11.88
CA LEU A 228 20.53 22.52 11.78
C LEU A 228 21.68 23.45 12.14
N SER A 229 22.11 24.27 11.18
CA SER A 229 23.23 25.21 11.35
C SER A 229 22.79 26.63 10.99
N PRO A 230 22.20 27.39 11.94
CA PRO A 230 21.91 28.79 11.72
C PRO A 230 23.19 29.63 11.60
N ALA A 231 23.20 30.59 10.66
CA ALA A 231 24.30 31.55 10.55
C ALA A 231 24.54 32.32 11.86
N SER A 232 25.78 32.76 12.11
CA SER A 232 26.11 33.54 13.33
C SER A 232 25.37 34.88 13.43
N SER A 233 24.95 35.44 12.29
CA SER A 233 24.15 36.66 12.20
C SER A 233 22.63 36.40 12.20
N HIS A 234 22.19 35.16 12.42
CA HIS A 234 20.77 34.83 12.42
C HIS A 234 20.05 35.55 13.57
N PRO A 235 18.96 36.30 13.31
CA PRO A 235 18.19 36.95 14.36
C PRO A 235 17.44 35.92 15.21
N SER A 236 17.04 36.30 16.44
CA SER A 236 16.18 35.45 17.25
C SER A 236 14.82 35.30 16.55
N LYS A 237 14.46 34.06 16.18
CA LYS A 237 13.23 33.77 15.43
C LYS A 237 12.89 32.29 15.50
N GLU A 238 11.60 31.97 15.54
CA GLU A 238 11.08 30.62 15.32
C GLU A 238 11.10 30.28 13.82
N CYS A 239 11.62 29.11 13.50
CA CYS A 239 11.66 28.53 12.16
C CYS A 239 10.75 27.31 12.10
N THR A 240 10.15 27.07 10.95
CA THR A 240 9.40 25.85 10.68
C THR A 240 10.23 24.95 9.78
N ILE A 241 10.56 23.76 10.26
CA ILE A 241 11.31 22.74 9.52
C ILE A 241 10.33 21.71 9.01
N GLU A 242 10.35 21.46 7.70
CA GLU A 242 9.49 20.50 7.03
C GLU A 242 10.36 19.43 6.39
N LEU A 243 10.10 18.17 6.73
CA LEU A 243 10.73 17.01 6.12
C LEU A 243 9.68 16.22 5.36
N ALA A 244 9.97 15.94 4.09
CA ALA A 244 9.19 15.05 3.25
C ALA A 244 10.05 13.87 2.81
N ILE A 245 9.49 12.66 2.83
CA ILE A 245 10.12 11.46 2.28
C ILE A 245 9.21 10.80 1.27
N VAL A 246 9.80 10.15 0.26
CA VAL A 246 9.07 9.34 -0.74
C VAL A 246 9.39 7.87 -0.55
N SER A 247 8.35 7.05 -0.41
CA SER A 247 8.42 5.59 -0.35
C SER A 247 8.71 4.98 -1.72
N ASP A 248 9.62 4.00 -1.78
CA ASP A 248 9.91 3.20 -2.98
C ASP A 248 8.76 2.24 -3.32
N GLY A 249 8.22 1.57 -2.29
CA GLY A 249 7.21 0.53 -2.45
C GLY A 249 5.85 1.06 -2.90
N GLY A 250 5.46 2.26 -2.47
CA GLY A 250 4.14 2.83 -2.73
C GLY A 250 4.16 4.13 -3.55
N GLY A 251 5.33 4.77 -3.70
CA GLY A 251 5.44 6.11 -4.31
C GLY A 251 4.78 7.23 -3.50
N GLY A 252 4.21 6.91 -2.33
CA GLY A 252 3.57 7.87 -1.43
C GLY A 252 4.59 8.79 -0.78
N THR A 253 4.14 10.00 -0.44
CA THR A 253 4.95 10.99 0.29
C THR A 253 4.42 11.12 1.71
N SER A 254 5.30 10.93 2.71
CA SER A 254 5.02 11.32 4.10
C SER A 254 5.73 12.63 4.41
N ILE A 255 5.04 13.51 5.13
CA ILE A 255 5.50 14.87 5.44
C ILE A 255 5.29 15.11 6.92
N THR A 256 6.30 15.68 7.56
CA THR A 256 6.26 16.10 8.96
C THR A 256 6.82 17.51 9.12
N THR A 257 6.42 18.19 10.18
CA THR A 257 6.77 19.58 10.42
C THR A 257 7.08 19.80 11.89
N GLN A 258 8.18 20.49 12.17
CA GLN A 258 8.62 20.82 13.53
C GLN A 258 9.07 22.28 13.64
N PHE A 259 8.74 22.91 14.76
CA PHE A 259 9.18 24.27 15.08
C PHE A 259 10.51 24.25 15.84
N VAL A 260 11.40 25.17 15.50
CA VAL A 260 12.72 25.34 16.12
C VAL A 260 12.95 26.83 16.40
N ASP A 261 13.19 27.16 17.66
CA ASP A 261 13.58 28.50 18.07
C ASP A 261 15.08 28.72 17.85
N ILE A 262 15.44 29.78 17.13
CA ILE A 262 16.83 30.24 17.03
C ILE A 262 17.02 31.44 17.95
N GLU A 263 18.11 31.45 18.70
CA GLU A 263 18.54 32.57 19.53
C GLU A 263 19.75 33.29 18.93
N ALA A 264 19.65 34.60 18.73
CA ALA A 264 20.78 35.43 18.32
C ALA A 264 21.85 35.46 19.42
N VAL A 265 23.12 35.39 19.01
CA VAL A 265 24.24 35.66 19.90
C VAL A 265 24.30 37.16 20.14
N SER A 266 24.02 37.60 21.36
CA SER A 266 24.30 38.98 21.76
C SER A 266 25.76 39.08 22.16
N ASP A 267 26.50 39.98 21.48
CA ASP A 267 27.78 40.45 21.98
C ASP A 267 27.53 41.19 23.28
N SER A 268 27.53 40.47 24.41
CA SER A 268 27.73 41.09 25.71
C SER A 268 29.19 41.54 25.77
N SER A 269 29.49 42.61 25.05
CA SER A 269 30.60 43.48 25.37
C SER A 269 30.28 44.04 26.75
N GLY A 270 30.72 43.32 27.78
CA GLY A 270 30.77 43.84 29.13
C GLY A 270 31.63 45.08 29.10
N ASP A 271 30.97 46.23 29.05
CA ASP A 271 31.58 47.55 29.17
C ASP A 271 32.07 47.70 30.63
N GLY A 272 33.15 46.99 30.92
CA GLY A 272 33.93 47.11 32.14
C GLY A 272 34.72 48.41 32.10
N SER A 273 34.02 49.54 32.21
CA SER A 273 34.65 50.83 32.48
C SER A 273 34.84 50.99 33.99
N SER A 274 36.06 50.76 34.43
CA SER A 274 36.58 51.11 35.76
C SER A 274 37.00 52.58 35.85
N SER A 275 36.87 53.15 37.06
CA SER A 275 37.37 54.47 37.55
C SER A 275 36.54 55.70 37.16
N SER A 276 36.30 56.70 38.02
CA SER A 276 36.95 57.09 39.28
C SER A 276 35.99 57.95 40.11
N GLY A 277 36.11 57.88 41.44
CA GLY A 277 35.39 58.76 42.37
C GLY A 277 35.72 60.24 42.19
N GLY A 278 34.74 61.06 42.56
CA GLY A 278 34.82 62.53 42.61
C GLY A 278 33.53 63.07 43.21
N ASP A 279 33.56 63.33 44.52
CA ASP A 279 32.55 64.05 45.28
C ASP A 279 32.22 65.43 44.65
N GLY A 280 30.95 65.83 44.74
CA GLY A 280 30.52 67.15 44.30
C GLY A 280 29.02 67.39 44.46
N ASP A 281 28.50 67.22 45.68
CA ASP A 281 27.20 67.75 46.07
C ASP A 281 27.19 69.29 45.96
N ASN A 282 26.21 69.86 45.24
CA ASN A 282 25.16 70.71 45.80
C ASN A 282 24.56 71.71 44.79
N SER A 283 23.22 71.73 44.79
CA SER A 283 22.34 72.89 44.69
C SER A 283 21.73 73.31 43.33
N SER A 284 20.43 72.97 43.26
CA SER A 284 19.27 73.88 43.11
C SER A 284 18.72 74.28 41.73
N ASN A 285 17.55 73.67 41.48
CA ASN A 285 16.25 74.27 41.16
C ASN A 285 15.75 74.24 39.70
N PRO A 286 14.42 74.05 39.49
CA PRO A 286 13.86 73.52 38.25
C PRO A 286 13.32 74.61 37.34
N GLN A 287 13.29 74.33 36.03
CA GLN A 287 12.44 75.06 35.09
C GLN A 287 11.84 74.07 34.09
N ASN A 288 10.53 73.88 34.25
CA ASN A 288 9.65 73.15 33.37
C ASN A 288 9.01 74.12 32.38
N GLY A 289 8.94 73.72 31.10
CA GLY A 289 7.87 74.10 30.18
C GLY A 289 8.17 75.22 29.18
N GLY A 290 8.31 74.83 27.90
CA GLY A 290 8.10 75.70 26.75
C GLY A 290 8.84 75.28 25.48
N ASP A 291 8.27 74.39 24.67
CA ASP A 291 7.82 74.70 23.29
C ASP A 291 7.71 73.46 22.37
N SER A 292 6.54 73.38 21.73
CA SER A 292 6.10 72.45 20.68
C SER A 292 6.52 72.99 19.29
N PRO A 293 6.51 72.22 18.17
CA PRO A 293 5.26 71.80 17.51
C PRO A 293 5.30 70.45 16.73
N GLY A 294 4.14 70.12 16.12
CA GLY A 294 3.73 68.87 15.44
C GLY A 294 4.63 68.32 14.31
N SER A 295 4.41 67.11 13.78
CA SER A 295 3.17 66.69 13.12
C SER A 295 2.97 65.16 13.05
N PHE A 296 1.70 64.77 13.03
CA PHE A 296 1.17 63.45 12.64
C PHE A 296 1.31 63.22 11.12
N ILE A 297 1.66 61.98 10.72
CA ILE A 297 1.02 61.31 9.57
C ILE A 297 0.82 59.83 9.91
N ASP A 298 -0.45 59.43 9.86
CA ASP A 298 -0.97 58.07 9.79
C ASP A 298 -0.85 57.65 8.31
N GLU A 299 -0.07 56.61 7.99
CA GLU A 299 -0.07 56.04 6.63
C GLU A 299 -0.50 54.57 6.68
N THR A 300 -1.80 54.44 6.43
CA THR A 300 -2.52 53.25 6.01
C THR A 300 -1.83 52.55 4.84
N MET A 301 -1.57 51.25 4.98
CA MET A 301 -1.08 50.41 3.89
C MET A 301 -2.13 50.25 2.77
N PRO A 302 -1.73 50.30 1.49
CA PRO A 302 -2.62 50.04 0.37
C PRO A 302 -2.84 48.53 0.19
N ALA A 303 -4.11 48.12 0.17
CA ALA A 303 -4.54 46.82 -0.35
C ALA A 303 -4.38 46.80 -1.87
N SER A 304 -3.39 46.06 -2.37
CA SER A 304 -3.22 45.78 -3.79
C SER A 304 -3.81 44.42 -4.14
N SER A 305 -4.97 44.48 -4.77
CA SER A 305 -5.55 43.43 -5.61
C SER A 305 -4.61 43.10 -6.77
N LEU A 306 -4.34 41.82 -7.01
CA LEU A 306 -3.81 41.33 -8.29
C LEU A 306 -4.65 40.17 -8.82
N LEU A 307 -5.03 40.35 -10.07
CA LEU A 307 -5.88 39.54 -10.93
C LEU A 307 -5.11 38.33 -11.50
N ALA A 308 -5.86 37.23 -11.62
CA ALA A 308 -5.94 36.33 -12.78
C ALA A 308 -4.65 35.92 -13.54
N THR A 309 -4.25 34.67 -13.37
CA THR A 309 -3.61 33.84 -14.41
C THR A 309 -3.93 32.35 -14.20
N THR A 310 -5.11 31.89 -14.64
CA THR A 310 -5.37 30.46 -14.87
C THR A 310 -5.04 30.13 -16.32
N LEU A 311 -3.97 29.37 -16.55
CA LEU A 311 -3.54 28.91 -17.86
C LEU A 311 -3.89 27.43 -18.04
N VAL A 312 -4.43 27.14 -19.22
CA VAL A 312 -5.02 25.88 -19.70
C VAL A 312 -3.95 24.87 -20.10
N ILE A 313 -4.03 23.63 -19.58
CA ILE A 313 -3.46 22.38 -20.12
C ILE A 313 -4.40 21.25 -19.63
N GLY A 314 -4.90 20.27 -20.36
CA GLY A 314 -4.82 19.86 -21.76
C GLY A 314 -5.58 18.53 -21.87
N LEU A 315 -6.61 18.47 -22.72
CA LEU A 315 -7.36 17.27 -23.09
C LEU A 315 -6.51 16.44 -24.07
N VAL A 316 -6.00 15.25 -23.68
CA VAL A 316 -5.78 14.10 -24.58
C VAL A 316 -5.66 12.80 -23.75
N ALA A 317 -6.62 11.88 -23.92
CA ALA A 317 -6.43 10.42 -24.09
C ALA A 317 -7.61 9.60 -23.54
N VAL A 318 -8.77 9.70 -24.19
CA VAL A 318 -9.75 8.59 -24.20
C VAL A 318 -9.85 8.13 -25.65
N LEU A 319 -9.17 7.02 -25.95
CA LEU A 319 -9.38 6.25 -27.18
C LEU A 319 -10.24 5.02 -26.83
N PRO A 320 -11.41 4.82 -27.47
CA PRO A 320 -12.10 3.55 -27.38
C PRO A 320 -11.36 2.48 -28.19
N ARG A 321 -11.01 1.37 -27.53
CA ARG A 321 -10.48 0.16 -28.16
C ARG A 321 -11.48 -0.35 -29.21
N LYS A 322 -11.00 -0.48 -30.45
CA LYS A 322 -11.72 -1.08 -31.57
C LYS A 322 -11.63 -2.59 -31.46
N LYS A 323 -12.79 -3.27 -31.46
CA LYS A 323 -12.94 -4.71 -31.63
C LYS A 323 -12.14 -5.20 -32.85
N ARG A 324 -11.33 -6.23 -32.65
CA ARG A 324 -11.07 -7.26 -33.64
C ARG A 324 -10.91 -8.59 -32.93
#